data_AF-A0AAJ6B373-F1
#
_entry.id   AF-A0AAJ6B373-F1
#
_cell.length_a   1.000
_cell.length_b   1.000
_cell.length_c   1.000
_cell.angle_alpha   90.00
_cell.angle_beta   90.00
_cell.angle_gamma   90.00
#
_symmetry.space_group_name_H-M   'P 1'
#
loop_
_entity.id
_entity.type
_entity.pdbx_description
1 polymer ?
#
loop_
_entity_poly.entity_id
_entity_poly.type
_entity_poly.pdbx_seq_one_letter_code
_entity_poly.pdbx_strand_id
1 'polypeptide(L)'
;MAEFDVRNPSQVSSPTHLDVDLGIAGRRLIVASGICCPDWRVDTDDVTRRTDIVHLRIPADRIEKASTHVALASIANEDTGYAFGVDRASVTVNGQTGELDLAVDLAVMGESSSLNRFSYQVVATVVRDVAEVTGTIRWPRTMLDLASPDPLAAADHVRVTLHERRTTPADGPFGGENEHLTPLVAGEIVDATLDSDRWAVRYRILNPPRGRSLKVTIFPTGFTVPAEADLTYGPVAPGTETFTLQPPDTNRRGVDFAVGFRVLR
;
A
#
# COMPACT_ATOMS: atom_id res chain seq x y z
N MET A 1 -24.24 -18.62 -7.74
CA MET A 1 -23.43 -17.54 -7.14
C MET A 1 -24.18 -16.23 -7.34
N ALA A 2 -24.29 -15.40 -6.30
CA ALA A 2 -24.89 -14.07 -6.38
C ALA A 2 -23.92 -13.02 -5.84
N GLU A 3 -23.93 -11.82 -6.40
CA GLU A 3 -22.99 -10.74 -6.06
C GLU A 3 -23.74 -9.52 -5.53
N PHE A 4 -23.21 -8.91 -4.48
CA PHE A 4 -23.79 -7.78 -3.76
C PHE A 4 -22.73 -6.72 -3.53
N ASP A 5 -23.09 -5.44 -3.67
CA ASP A 5 -22.17 -4.32 -3.47
C ASP A 5 -22.63 -3.47 -2.27
N VAL A 6 -21.71 -3.17 -1.34
CA VAL A 6 -22.00 -2.28 -0.20
C VAL A 6 -22.38 -0.86 -0.62
N ARG A 7 -22.05 -0.44 -1.84
CA ARG A 7 -22.46 0.87 -2.39
C ARG A 7 -23.92 0.88 -2.85
N ASN A 8 -24.54 -0.29 -2.99
CA ASN A 8 -25.94 -0.40 -3.38
C ASN A 8 -26.82 -0.65 -2.14
N PRO A 9 -27.57 0.36 -1.67
CA PRO A 9 -28.37 0.24 -0.44
C PRO A 9 -29.55 -0.75 -0.57
N SER A 10 -29.95 -1.15 -1.78
CA SER A 10 -30.95 -2.21 -1.96
C SER A 10 -30.37 -3.61 -1.79
N GLN A 11 -29.05 -3.76 -1.93
CA GLN A 11 -28.33 -5.03 -1.81
C GLN A 11 -27.70 -5.20 -0.42
N VAL A 12 -27.15 -4.13 0.15
CA VAL A 12 -26.58 -4.14 1.50
C VAL A 12 -27.09 -2.93 2.28
N SER A 13 -27.82 -3.20 3.35
CA SER A 13 -28.31 -2.19 4.28
C SER A 13 -27.29 -1.87 5.36
N SER A 14 -27.20 -0.59 5.70
CA SER A 14 -26.37 -0.03 6.78
C SER A 14 -24.91 -0.51 6.78
N PRO A 15 -24.21 -0.56 5.63
CA PRO A 15 -22.80 -0.92 5.61
C PRO A 15 -21.99 0.14 6.37
N THR A 16 -21.13 -0.29 7.27
CA THR A 16 -20.23 0.58 8.04
C THR A 16 -18.90 -0.12 8.18
N HIS A 17 -17.82 0.64 8.20
CA HIS A 17 -16.51 0.10 8.54
C HIS A 17 -15.68 1.06 9.39
N LEU A 18 -14.77 0.48 10.15
CA LEU A 18 -13.66 1.13 10.81
C LEU A 18 -12.37 0.73 10.09
N ASP A 19 -11.54 1.73 9.82
CA ASP A 19 -10.23 1.56 9.20
C ASP A 19 -9.18 2.22 10.10
N VAL A 20 -8.43 1.39 10.83
CA VAL A 20 -7.45 1.84 11.83
C VAL A 20 -6.04 1.52 11.36
N ASP A 21 -5.19 2.54 11.30
CA ASP A 21 -3.77 2.38 11.04
C ASP A 21 -3.06 1.79 12.28
N LEU A 22 -2.31 0.70 12.10
CA LEU A 22 -1.55 0.07 13.18
C LEU A 22 -0.12 0.63 13.30
N GLY A 23 0.26 1.59 12.46
CA GLY A 23 1.53 2.33 12.54
C GLY A 23 2.78 1.55 12.11
N ILE A 24 2.63 0.31 11.64
CA ILE A 24 3.75 -0.57 11.29
C ILE A 24 3.51 -1.22 9.93
N ALA A 25 4.45 -1.01 9.00
CA ALA A 25 4.55 -1.73 7.72
C ALA A 25 3.24 -1.78 6.90
N GLY A 26 2.46 -0.69 6.88
CA GLY A 26 1.22 -0.62 6.08
C GLY A 26 0.06 -1.46 6.62
N ARG A 27 0.18 -1.98 7.85
CA ARG A 27 -0.87 -2.78 8.48
C ARG A 27 -2.03 -1.91 8.92
N ARG A 28 -3.24 -2.40 8.63
CA ARG A 28 -4.48 -1.74 9.02
C ARG A 28 -5.42 -2.77 9.63
N LEU A 29 -6.06 -2.39 10.73
CA LEU A 29 -7.18 -3.14 11.30
C LEU A 29 -8.47 -2.63 10.66
N ILE A 30 -9.15 -3.54 9.98
CA ILE A 30 -10.44 -3.32 9.34
C ILE A 30 -11.51 -4.02 10.15
N VAL A 31 -12.56 -3.29 10.52
CA VAL A 31 -13.80 -3.87 11.05
C VAL A 31 -14.93 -3.42 10.15
N ALA A 32 -15.52 -4.31 9.36
CA ALA A 32 -16.63 -4.01 8.46
C ALA A 32 -17.88 -4.77 8.89
N SER A 33 -19.04 -4.14 8.82
CA SER A 33 -20.32 -4.77 9.16
C SER A 33 -21.44 -4.26 8.27
N GLY A 34 -22.46 -5.07 8.07
CA GLY A 34 -23.66 -4.68 7.33
C GLY A 34 -24.69 -5.79 7.30
N ILE A 35 -25.79 -5.54 6.59
CA ILE A 35 -26.87 -6.50 6.38
C ILE A 35 -27.03 -6.71 4.88
N CYS A 36 -26.67 -7.89 4.38
CA CYS A 36 -26.90 -8.26 2.99
C CYS A 36 -28.37 -8.67 2.80
N CYS A 37 -28.96 -8.27 1.68
CA CYS A 37 -30.37 -8.48 1.31
C CYS A 37 -30.48 -9.39 0.08
N PRO A 38 -30.22 -10.71 0.21
CA PRO A 38 -30.23 -11.62 -0.92
C PRO A 38 -31.60 -11.89 -1.55
N ASP A 39 -32.70 -11.67 -0.83
CA ASP A 39 -34.08 -12.06 -1.23
C ASP A 39 -34.12 -13.42 -1.94
N TRP A 40 -33.51 -14.43 -1.30
CA TRP A 40 -33.37 -15.75 -1.90
C TRP A 40 -34.57 -16.60 -1.53
N ARG A 41 -35.39 -16.93 -2.52
CA ARG A 41 -36.56 -17.80 -2.36
C ARG A 41 -36.27 -19.18 -2.92
N VAL A 42 -36.72 -20.20 -2.21
CA VAL A 42 -36.73 -21.59 -2.65
C VAL A 42 -38.08 -22.20 -2.33
N ASP A 43 -38.47 -23.17 -3.14
CA ASP A 43 -39.71 -23.93 -2.98
C ASP A 43 -39.40 -25.38 -3.32
N THR A 44 -38.78 -26.08 -2.36
CA THR A 44 -38.26 -27.45 -2.56
C THR A 44 -37.93 -28.13 -1.24
N ASP A 45 -38.16 -29.44 -1.20
CA ASP A 45 -37.74 -30.34 -0.11
C ASP A 45 -36.23 -30.66 -0.12
N ASP A 46 -35.51 -30.28 -1.18
CA ASP A 46 -34.08 -30.52 -1.30
C ASP A 46 -33.26 -29.33 -0.77
N VAL A 47 -32.15 -29.62 -0.08
CA VAL A 47 -31.22 -28.58 0.38
C VAL A 47 -30.53 -27.92 -0.81
N THR A 48 -30.94 -26.68 -1.09
CA THR A 48 -30.30 -25.86 -2.12
C THR A 48 -29.14 -25.09 -1.50
N ARG A 49 -28.01 -25.00 -2.23
CA ARG A 49 -26.81 -24.28 -1.78
C ARG A 49 -26.45 -23.16 -2.74
N ARG A 50 -25.96 -22.04 -2.19
CA ARG A 50 -25.52 -20.89 -2.97
C ARG A 50 -24.42 -20.15 -2.25
N THR A 51 -23.38 -19.76 -2.99
CA THR A 51 -22.37 -18.81 -2.51
C THR A 51 -22.78 -17.39 -2.89
N ASP A 52 -22.85 -16.52 -1.89
CA ASP A 52 -23.09 -15.09 -2.03
C ASP A 52 -21.79 -14.33 -1.79
N ILE A 53 -21.43 -13.44 -2.71
CA ILE A 53 -20.24 -12.57 -2.62
C ILE A 53 -20.68 -11.16 -2.30
N VAL A 54 -20.19 -10.60 -1.20
CA VAL A 54 -20.41 -9.20 -0.82
C VAL A 54 -19.12 -8.41 -1.04
N HIS A 55 -19.13 -7.52 -2.02
CA HIS A 55 -18.03 -6.60 -2.32
C HIS A 55 -17.99 -5.50 -1.27
N LEU A 56 -17.01 -5.54 -0.38
CA LEU A 56 -16.91 -4.60 0.75
C LEU A 56 -16.37 -3.24 0.34
N ARG A 57 -15.77 -3.12 -0.87
CA ARG A 57 -15.14 -1.90 -1.40
C ARG A 57 -14.07 -1.31 -0.46
N ILE A 58 -13.40 -2.19 0.28
CA ILE A 58 -12.30 -1.84 1.16
C ILE A 58 -11.00 -2.33 0.51
N PRO A 59 -10.05 -1.45 0.16
CA PRO A 59 -8.82 -1.87 -0.48
C PRO A 59 -7.93 -2.66 0.48
N ALA A 60 -7.25 -3.68 -0.04
CA ALA A 60 -6.27 -4.50 0.67
C ALA A 60 -5.40 -5.25 -0.36
N ASP A 61 -4.08 -5.31 -0.13
CA ASP A 61 -3.18 -6.08 -1.00
C ASP A 61 -3.06 -7.53 -0.53
N ARG A 62 -3.02 -7.72 0.79
CA ARG A 62 -3.14 -9.05 1.42
C ARG A 62 -3.86 -9.00 2.75
N ILE A 63 -4.44 -10.14 3.13
CA ILE A 63 -5.01 -10.38 4.46
C ILE A 63 -3.97 -11.16 5.27
N GLU A 64 -3.52 -10.62 6.40
CA GLU A 64 -2.64 -11.35 7.32
C GLU A 64 -3.43 -12.23 8.29
N LYS A 65 -4.57 -11.73 8.77
CA LYS A 65 -5.49 -12.47 9.64
C LYS A 65 -6.90 -11.93 9.44
N ALA A 66 -7.90 -12.81 9.46
CA ALA A 66 -9.30 -12.40 9.45
C ALA A 66 -10.17 -13.31 10.30
N SER A 67 -11.25 -12.74 10.81
CA SER A 67 -12.40 -13.43 11.38
C SER A 67 -13.65 -12.88 10.72
N THR A 68 -14.58 -13.78 10.40
CA THR A 68 -15.86 -13.47 9.78
C THR A 68 -16.97 -14.05 10.65
N HIS A 69 -17.97 -13.24 10.93
CA HIS A 69 -19.18 -13.64 11.64
C HIS A 69 -20.36 -13.33 10.74
N VAL A 70 -21.22 -14.32 10.51
CA VAL A 70 -22.44 -14.17 9.73
C VAL A 70 -23.58 -14.72 10.55
N ALA A 71 -24.67 -13.97 10.62
CA ALA A 71 -25.88 -14.40 11.31
C ALA A 71 -27.10 -14.16 10.42
N LEU A 72 -27.98 -15.16 10.34
CA LEU A 72 -29.27 -15.04 9.68
C LEU A 72 -30.08 -13.96 10.40
N ALA A 73 -30.61 -13.00 9.65
CA ALA A 73 -31.29 -11.83 10.21
C ALA A 73 -32.78 -11.78 9.87
N SER A 74 -33.17 -12.35 8.73
CA SER A 74 -34.58 -12.47 8.34
C SER A 74 -34.78 -13.67 7.45
N ILE A 75 -35.54 -14.64 7.96
CA ILE A 75 -36.01 -15.81 7.23
C ILE A 75 -37.53 -15.84 7.31
N ALA A 76 -38.19 -16.35 6.27
CA ALA A 76 -39.61 -16.71 6.32
C ALA A 76 -39.79 -18.08 5.70
N ASN A 77 -40.73 -18.86 6.22
CA ASN A 77 -41.07 -20.18 5.73
C ASN A 77 -42.55 -20.44 6.10
N GLU A 78 -43.24 -21.21 5.27
CA GLU A 78 -44.67 -21.49 5.41
C GLU A 78 -44.97 -22.94 5.84
N ASP A 79 -43.94 -23.73 6.16
CA ASP A 79 -44.04 -25.17 6.43
C ASP A 79 -43.30 -25.60 7.72
N THR A 80 -43.36 -26.89 8.07
CA THR A 80 -42.74 -27.47 9.26
C THR A 80 -41.37 -28.10 8.98
N GLY A 81 -41.07 -28.44 7.71
CA GLY A 81 -39.78 -28.98 7.28
C GLY A 81 -38.91 -27.93 6.58
N TYR A 82 -38.04 -27.23 7.33
CA TYR A 82 -37.16 -26.22 6.73
C TYR A 82 -35.73 -26.27 7.26
N ALA A 83 -34.80 -25.75 6.46
CA ALA A 83 -33.42 -25.53 6.88
C ALA A 83 -32.91 -24.18 6.37
N PHE A 84 -32.23 -23.45 7.25
CA PHE A 84 -31.44 -22.27 6.89
C PHE A 84 -30.08 -22.39 7.56
N GLY A 85 -29.01 -22.30 6.77
CA GLY A 85 -27.65 -22.49 7.25
C GLY A 85 -26.67 -21.53 6.58
N VAL A 86 -25.63 -21.18 7.34
CA VAL A 86 -24.40 -20.63 6.82
C VAL A 86 -23.34 -21.71 6.99
N ASP A 87 -22.95 -22.35 5.91
CA ASP A 87 -21.98 -23.45 5.93
C ASP A 87 -20.56 -22.90 6.17
N ARG A 88 -20.23 -21.78 5.52
CA ARG A 88 -18.93 -21.14 5.59
C ARG A 88 -19.03 -19.65 5.31
N ALA A 89 -18.18 -18.86 5.96
CA ALA A 89 -17.93 -17.48 5.60
C ALA A 89 -16.42 -17.23 5.54
N SER A 90 -15.94 -16.60 4.49
CA SER A 90 -14.52 -16.23 4.36
C SER A 90 -14.36 -14.91 3.64
N VAL A 91 -13.36 -14.15 4.04
CA VAL A 91 -12.97 -12.91 3.35
C VAL A 91 -11.71 -13.15 2.53
N THR A 92 -11.70 -12.65 1.30
CA THR A 92 -10.56 -12.74 0.37
C THR A 92 -10.28 -11.39 -0.27
N VAL A 93 -9.07 -11.21 -0.80
CA VAL A 93 -8.76 -10.07 -1.66
C VAL A 93 -9.15 -10.43 -3.10
N ASN A 94 -9.94 -9.59 -3.73
CA ASN A 94 -10.29 -9.72 -5.14
C ASN A 94 -9.05 -9.43 -6.01
N GLY A 95 -8.60 -10.43 -6.77
CA GLY A 95 -7.38 -10.33 -7.57
C GLY A 95 -7.46 -9.34 -8.74
N GLN A 96 -8.66 -8.87 -9.12
CA GLN A 96 -8.83 -7.88 -10.19
C GLN A 96 -8.92 -6.45 -9.64
N THR A 97 -9.59 -6.26 -8.51
CA THR A 97 -9.85 -4.91 -7.95
C THR A 97 -8.93 -4.53 -6.80
N GLY A 98 -8.29 -5.50 -6.12
CA GLY A 98 -7.52 -5.25 -4.90
C GLY A 98 -8.40 -4.85 -3.70
N GLU A 99 -9.68 -5.23 -3.72
CA GLU A 99 -10.64 -4.94 -2.65
C GLU A 99 -11.04 -6.22 -1.89
N LEU A 100 -11.53 -6.08 -0.66
CA LEU A 100 -12.04 -7.19 0.13
C LEU A 100 -13.42 -7.65 -0.36
N ASP A 101 -13.55 -8.97 -0.56
CA ASP A 101 -14.79 -9.66 -0.85
C ASP A 101 -15.11 -10.64 0.29
N LEU A 102 -16.34 -10.59 0.79
CA LEU A 102 -16.86 -11.59 1.72
C LEU A 102 -17.66 -12.64 0.95
N ALA A 103 -17.16 -13.88 0.94
CA ALA A 103 -17.88 -15.04 0.42
C ALA A 103 -18.63 -15.74 1.55
N VAL A 104 -19.92 -15.98 1.35
CA VAL A 104 -20.81 -16.67 2.30
C VAL A 104 -21.48 -17.84 1.59
N ASP A 105 -21.20 -19.05 2.04
CA ASP A 105 -21.85 -20.27 1.57
C ASP A 105 -23.12 -20.49 2.40
N LEU A 106 -24.27 -20.46 1.72
CA LEU A 106 -25.60 -20.54 2.31
C LEU A 106 -26.31 -21.83 1.87
N ALA A 107 -27.13 -22.36 2.77
CA ALA A 107 -28.00 -23.51 2.51
C ALA A 107 -29.44 -23.17 2.91
N VAL A 108 -30.41 -23.42 2.01
CA VAL A 108 -31.84 -23.21 2.25
C VAL A 108 -32.66 -24.39 1.74
N MET A 109 -33.67 -24.81 2.49
CA MET A 109 -34.62 -25.89 2.20
C MET A 109 -36.00 -25.56 2.79
N GLY A 110 -37.06 -25.97 2.11
CA GLY A 110 -38.45 -25.93 2.59
C GLY A 110 -39.42 -25.40 1.53
N GLU A 111 -40.71 -25.71 1.66
CA GLU A 111 -41.78 -25.24 0.77
C GLU A 111 -42.21 -23.81 1.12
N SER A 112 -42.19 -22.94 0.11
CA SER A 112 -42.19 -21.47 0.18
C SER A 112 -41.28 -20.88 1.29
N SER A 113 -39.95 -21.03 1.11
CA SER A 113 -38.93 -20.50 2.03
C SER A 113 -38.20 -19.31 1.44
N SER A 114 -37.92 -18.29 2.26
CA SER A 114 -37.14 -17.12 1.85
C SER A 114 -36.07 -16.74 2.87
N LEU A 115 -34.83 -16.57 2.40
CA LEU A 115 -33.76 -15.90 3.12
C LEU A 115 -33.72 -14.44 2.63
N ASN A 116 -34.31 -13.56 3.42
CA ASN A 116 -34.43 -12.15 3.06
C ASN A 116 -33.17 -11.38 3.41
N ARG A 117 -32.56 -11.66 4.57
CA ARG A 117 -31.41 -10.93 5.09
C ARG A 117 -30.46 -11.78 5.90
N PHE A 118 -29.17 -11.51 5.78
CA PHE A 118 -28.15 -11.94 6.73
C PHE A 118 -27.27 -10.76 7.14
N SER A 119 -26.90 -10.71 8.40
CA SER A 119 -25.92 -9.75 8.92
C SER A 119 -24.53 -10.34 8.82
N TYR A 120 -23.53 -9.48 8.61
CA TYR A 120 -22.14 -9.88 8.62
C TYR A 120 -21.28 -8.91 9.44
N GLN A 121 -20.20 -9.43 9.99
CA GLN A 121 -19.10 -8.68 10.56
C GLN A 121 -17.77 -9.32 10.13
N VAL A 122 -16.89 -8.52 9.56
CA VAL A 122 -15.55 -8.89 9.14
C VAL A 122 -14.56 -8.12 10.00
N VAL A 123 -13.66 -8.82 10.69
CA VAL A 123 -12.53 -8.24 11.42
C VAL A 123 -11.26 -8.76 10.78
N ALA A 124 -10.53 -7.91 10.07
CA ALA A 124 -9.34 -8.30 9.33
C ALA A 124 -8.15 -7.38 9.64
N THR A 125 -6.98 -7.98 9.84
CA THR A 125 -5.70 -7.27 9.70
C THR A 125 -5.25 -7.42 8.26
N VAL A 126 -5.22 -6.30 7.54
CA VAL A 126 -4.79 -6.26 6.14
C VAL A 126 -3.49 -5.49 6.04
N VAL A 127 -2.72 -5.79 4.99
CA VAL A 127 -1.60 -4.96 4.58
C VAL A 127 -2.02 -4.24 3.31
N ARG A 128 -1.83 -2.93 3.33
CA ARG A 128 -1.79 -2.13 2.11
C ARG A 128 -0.32 -1.86 1.84
N ASP A 129 0.20 -2.33 0.72
CA ASP A 129 1.55 -2.10 0.25
C ASP A 129 1.79 -0.59 0.26
N VAL A 130 2.63 -0.19 1.21
CA VAL A 130 3.13 1.16 1.30
C VAL A 130 4.08 1.30 0.13
N ALA A 131 3.66 2.05 -0.88
CA ALA A 131 4.52 2.40 -2.00
C ALA A 131 5.86 2.91 -1.42
N GLU A 132 6.97 2.32 -1.84
CA GLU A 132 8.28 2.66 -1.32
C GLU A 132 9.27 3.01 -2.43
N VAL A 133 10.08 4.02 -2.20
CA VAL A 133 11.29 4.29 -2.97
C VAL A 133 12.48 3.96 -2.09
N THR A 134 13.37 3.08 -2.55
CA THR A 134 14.54 2.65 -1.78
C THR A 134 15.82 2.78 -2.59
N GLY A 135 16.91 3.03 -1.89
CA GLY A 135 18.24 3.09 -2.47
C GLY A 135 19.32 3.09 -1.40
N THR A 136 20.56 3.12 -1.86
CA THR A 136 21.76 3.15 -1.01
C THR A 136 22.61 4.37 -1.35
N ILE A 137 23.08 5.07 -0.34
CA ILE A 137 24.01 6.19 -0.44
C ILE A 137 25.37 5.70 0.03
N ARG A 138 26.41 5.90 -0.79
CA ARG A 138 27.76 5.39 -0.49
C ARG A 138 28.79 6.50 -0.49
N TRP A 139 29.72 6.44 0.45
CA TRP A 139 30.88 7.35 0.51
C TRP A 139 32.11 6.70 1.14
N PRO A 140 33.33 7.16 0.81
CA PRO A 140 34.54 6.74 1.50
C PRO A 140 34.57 7.19 2.96
N ARG A 141 35.05 6.33 3.86
CA ARG A 141 35.21 6.64 5.29
C ARG A 141 36.09 7.85 5.54
N THR A 142 37.07 8.08 4.67
CA THR A 142 37.99 9.22 4.72
C THR A 142 37.30 10.59 4.58
N MET A 143 36.11 10.64 3.96
CA MET A 143 35.36 11.90 3.82
C MET A 143 34.47 12.20 5.04
N LEU A 144 33.87 11.15 5.60
CA LEU A 144 33.03 11.23 6.78
C LEU A 144 32.99 9.85 7.43
N ASP A 145 33.47 9.76 8.66
CA ASP A 145 33.41 8.54 9.46
C ASP A 145 32.27 8.66 10.49
N LEU A 146 31.27 7.77 10.39
CA LEU A 146 30.18 7.74 11.36
C LEU A 146 30.69 7.16 12.67
N ALA A 147 30.27 7.74 13.80
CA ALA A 147 30.64 7.25 15.12
C ALA A 147 30.11 5.84 15.42
N SER A 148 29.03 5.42 14.74
CA SER A 148 28.43 4.10 14.87
C SER A 148 27.62 3.75 13.60
N PRO A 149 27.33 2.46 13.35
CA PRO A 149 26.43 2.01 12.29
C PRO A 149 24.93 2.23 12.62
N ASP A 150 24.61 3.11 13.58
CA ASP A 150 23.23 3.48 13.87
C ASP A 150 22.65 4.32 12.71
N PRO A 151 21.48 3.96 12.15
CA PRO A 151 20.77 4.78 11.16
C PRO A 151 20.62 6.26 11.56
N LEU A 152 20.44 6.56 12.84
CA LEU A 152 20.32 7.93 13.33
C LEU A 152 21.61 8.72 13.17
N ALA A 153 22.77 8.09 13.39
CA ALA A 153 24.06 8.74 13.19
C ALA A 153 24.28 9.13 11.71
N ALA A 154 23.76 8.34 10.77
CA ALA A 154 23.82 8.67 9.35
C ALA A 154 22.79 9.74 8.94
N ALA A 155 21.62 9.77 9.58
CA ALA A 155 20.53 10.69 9.25
C ALA A 155 20.90 12.17 9.48
N ASP A 156 21.82 12.46 10.41
CA ASP A 156 22.33 13.82 10.67
C ASP A 156 23.20 14.37 9.53
N HIS A 157 23.78 13.49 8.73
CA HIS A 157 24.74 13.85 7.68
C HIS A 157 24.19 13.77 6.27
N VAL A 158 23.13 12.99 6.04
CA VAL A 158 22.58 12.82 4.70
C VAL A 158 21.07 12.92 4.72
N ARG A 159 20.54 13.98 4.11
CA ARG A 159 19.11 14.17 3.95
C ARG A 159 18.66 13.65 2.58
N VAL A 160 17.67 12.78 2.56
CA VAL A 160 17.02 12.32 1.32
C VAL A 160 15.68 13.01 1.16
N THR A 161 15.35 13.50 -0.03
CA THR A 161 14.07 14.14 -0.29
C THR A 161 13.53 13.76 -1.66
N LEU A 162 12.26 13.40 -1.71
CA LEU A 162 11.50 13.21 -2.92
C LEU A 162 10.88 14.53 -3.37
N HIS A 163 11.05 14.86 -4.63
CA HIS A 163 10.49 16.05 -5.26
C HIS A 163 9.52 15.70 -6.37
N GLU A 164 8.50 16.53 -6.56
CA GLU A 164 7.78 16.59 -7.83
C GLU A 164 8.68 17.33 -8.83
N ARG A 165 8.93 16.69 -9.97
CA ARG A 165 9.72 17.25 -11.07
C ARG A 165 8.79 17.81 -12.12
N ARG A 166 9.01 19.07 -12.49
CA ARG A 166 8.40 19.70 -13.66
C ARG A 166 9.48 20.31 -14.53
N THR A 167 9.37 20.13 -15.83
CA THR A 167 10.26 20.79 -16.80
C THR A 167 9.47 21.81 -17.60
N THR A 168 10.06 22.98 -17.80
CA THR A 168 9.56 24.03 -18.68
C THR A 168 10.59 24.29 -19.78
N PRO A 169 10.20 24.63 -21.01
CA PRO A 169 11.16 25.04 -22.03
C PRO A 169 11.99 26.23 -21.53
N ALA A 170 13.30 26.20 -21.76
CA ALA A 170 14.17 27.31 -21.43
C ALA A 170 14.01 28.44 -22.46
N ASP A 171 13.78 29.66 -21.99
CA ASP A 171 13.71 30.85 -22.83
C ASP A 171 15.12 31.27 -23.25
N GLY A 172 15.55 30.86 -24.45
CA GLY A 172 16.85 31.26 -25.00
C GLY A 172 17.15 30.68 -26.39
N PRO A 173 18.09 31.27 -27.14
CA PRO A 173 18.39 30.90 -28.53
C PRO A 173 19.01 29.51 -28.70
N PHE A 174 19.44 28.87 -27.61
CA PHE A 174 20.08 27.55 -27.62
C PHE A 174 19.09 26.40 -27.32
N GLY A 175 17.83 26.70 -27.01
CA GLY A 175 16.88 25.71 -26.49
C GLY A 175 17.33 25.14 -25.13
N GLY A 176 16.45 24.36 -24.48
CA GLY A 176 16.74 23.70 -23.20
C GLY A 176 15.49 23.43 -22.38
N GLU A 177 15.66 22.80 -21.22
CA GLU A 177 14.61 22.61 -20.23
C GLU A 177 15.07 23.17 -18.87
N ASN A 178 14.24 24.02 -18.26
CA ASN A 178 14.38 24.44 -16.88
C ASN A 178 13.72 23.40 -15.98
N GLU A 179 14.47 22.85 -15.03
CA GLU A 179 13.96 21.89 -14.06
C GLU A 179 13.47 22.62 -12.80
N HIS A 180 12.22 22.37 -12.41
CA HIS A 180 11.63 22.83 -11.17
C HIS A 180 11.34 21.64 -10.26
N LEU A 181 11.90 21.67 -9.05
CA LEU A 181 11.75 20.62 -8.03
C LEU A 181 10.93 21.16 -6.85
N THR A 182 9.76 20.58 -6.59
CA THR A 182 8.94 20.90 -5.42
C THR A 182 9.06 19.78 -4.39
N PRO A 183 9.52 20.03 -3.15
CA PRO A 183 9.70 18.99 -2.16
C PRO A 183 8.33 18.39 -1.76
N LEU A 184 8.28 17.07 -1.67
CA LEU A 184 7.06 16.31 -1.33
C LEU A 184 7.20 15.59 0.01
N VAL A 185 8.17 14.68 0.10
CA VAL A 185 8.31 13.75 1.23
C VAL A 185 9.80 13.59 1.56
N ALA A 186 10.15 13.63 2.84
CA ALA A 186 11.49 13.31 3.31
C ALA A 186 11.68 11.78 3.38
N GLY A 187 12.85 11.30 2.96
CA GLY A 187 13.24 9.91 3.19
C GLY A 187 13.77 9.70 4.61
N GLU A 188 13.70 8.46 5.06
CA GLU A 188 14.29 8.01 6.33
C GLU A 188 15.46 7.08 6.05
N ILE A 189 16.50 7.18 6.88
CA ILE A 189 17.61 6.23 6.89
C ILE A 189 17.19 5.01 7.71
N VAL A 190 17.35 3.81 7.15
CA VAL A 190 16.89 2.56 7.77
C VAL A 190 18.01 1.64 8.20
N ASP A 191 19.19 1.81 7.61
CA ASP A 191 20.35 0.95 7.88
C ASP A 191 21.63 1.69 7.50
N ALA A 192 22.70 1.47 8.25
CA ALA A 192 24.02 2.01 7.99
C ALA A 192 25.06 0.92 8.22
N THR A 193 25.86 0.64 7.19
CA THR A 193 26.86 -0.42 7.23
C THR A 193 28.20 0.12 6.75
N LEU A 194 29.29 -0.30 7.39
CA LEU A 194 30.65 -0.03 6.95
C LEU A 194 31.15 -1.26 6.20
N ASP A 195 31.35 -1.12 4.89
CA ASP A 195 31.94 -2.16 4.05
C ASP A 195 33.38 -1.76 3.72
N SER A 196 34.34 -2.43 4.37
CA SER A 196 35.78 -2.15 4.30
C SER A 196 36.14 -0.69 4.63
N ASP A 197 36.21 0.18 3.62
CA ASP A 197 36.56 1.60 3.72
C ASP A 197 35.44 2.53 3.20
N ARG A 198 34.23 2.00 3.02
CA ARG A 198 33.09 2.78 2.52
C ARG A 198 31.86 2.58 3.40
N TRP A 199 31.26 3.69 3.79
CA TRP A 199 29.93 3.68 4.39
C TRP A 199 28.90 3.44 3.29
N ALA A 200 27.96 2.55 3.56
CA ALA A 200 26.80 2.24 2.75
C ALA A 200 25.55 2.39 3.61
N VAL A 201 24.76 3.42 3.31
CA VAL A 201 23.57 3.79 4.09
C VAL A 201 22.33 3.59 3.24
N ARG A 202 21.40 2.77 3.73
CA ARG A 202 20.15 2.49 3.03
C ARG A 202 19.09 3.48 3.50
N TYR A 203 18.32 3.98 2.54
CA TYR A 203 17.18 4.85 2.81
C TYR A 203 15.90 4.27 2.21
N ARG A 204 14.76 4.72 2.74
CA ARG A 204 13.45 4.53 2.13
C ARG A 204 12.62 5.80 2.16
N ILE A 205 11.70 5.94 1.21
CA ILE A 205 10.70 7.01 1.15
C ILE A 205 9.34 6.32 1.03
N LEU A 206 8.47 6.55 2.00
CA LEU A 206 7.15 5.92 2.07
C LEU A 206 6.09 6.79 1.39
N ASN A 207 5.10 6.13 0.79
CA ASN A 207 3.93 6.75 0.15
C ASN A 207 4.25 7.87 -0.87
N PRO A 208 5.17 7.64 -1.84
CA PRO A 208 5.39 8.57 -2.94
C PRO A 208 4.09 8.75 -3.76
N PRO A 209 3.78 9.97 -4.24
CA PRO A 209 2.58 10.20 -5.04
C PRO A 209 2.69 9.55 -6.43
N ARG A 210 1.62 8.88 -6.85
CA ARG A 210 1.56 8.14 -8.11
C ARG A 210 1.18 9.03 -9.29
N GLY A 211 1.55 8.62 -10.50
CA GLY A 211 1.18 9.30 -11.75
C GLY A 211 1.84 10.68 -11.96
N ARG A 212 2.84 11.03 -11.14
CA ARG A 212 3.63 12.27 -11.27
C ARG A 212 5.07 11.95 -11.64
N SER A 213 5.72 12.89 -12.34
CA SER A 213 7.17 12.83 -12.51
C SER A 213 7.85 13.18 -11.19
N LEU A 214 8.65 12.26 -10.67
CA LEU A 214 9.31 12.37 -9.38
C LEU A 214 10.83 12.39 -9.58
N LYS A 215 11.52 13.06 -8.66
CA LYS A 215 12.99 13.04 -8.57
C LYS A 215 13.43 12.90 -7.13
N VAL A 216 14.30 11.93 -6.86
CA VAL A 216 14.98 11.81 -5.56
C VAL A 216 16.25 12.66 -5.59
N THR A 217 16.49 13.41 -4.52
CA THR A 217 17.75 14.13 -4.32
C THR A 217 18.30 13.83 -2.93
N ILE A 218 19.62 13.91 -2.81
CA ILE A 218 20.31 13.82 -1.53
C ILE A 218 21.02 15.13 -1.23
N PHE A 219 21.14 15.48 0.05
CA PHE A 219 21.89 16.63 0.53
C PHE A 219 22.88 16.19 1.61
N PRO A 220 24.17 15.98 1.25
CA PRO A 220 25.21 15.63 2.20
C PRO A 220 25.68 16.85 3.02
N THR A 221 25.90 16.65 4.32
CA THR A 221 26.33 17.68 5.29
C THR A 221 27.45 17.14 6.18
N GLY A 222 28.46 17.96 6.48
CA GLY A 222 29.59 17.57 7.36
C GLY A 222 30.68 16.73 6.70
N PHE A 223 30.64 16.57 5.37
CA PHE A 223 31.67 15.86 4.62
C PHE A 223 32.93 16.72 4.48
N THR A 224 34.09 16.12 4.74
CA THR A 224 35.39 16.71 4.49
C THR A 224 35.88 16.36 3.08
N VAL A 225 36.51 17.32 2.42
CA VAL A 225 37.13 17.17 1.11
C VAL A 225 38.57 17.68 1.15
N PRO A 226 39.48 17.13 0.32
CA PRO A 226 40.84 17.65 0.20
C PRO A 226 40.86 19.15 -0.18
N ALA A 227 41.97 19.83 0.13
CA ALA A 227 42.21 21.17 -0.40
C ALA A 227 42.16 21.13 -1.94
N GLU A 228 41.58 22.16 -2.55
CA GLU A 228 41.38 22.28 -4.01
C GLU A 228 40.41 21.24 -4.62
N ALA A 229 39.51 20.66 -3.81
CA ALA A 229 38.44 19.80 -4.30
C ALA A 229 37.06 20.28 -3.88
N ASP A 230 36.07 20.07 -4.75
CA ASP A 230 34.65 20.31 -4.47
C ASP A 230 33.95 19.01 -4.09
N LEU A 231 33.02 19.09 -3.13
CA LEU A 231 32.13 17.99 -2.80
C LEU A 231 31.23 17.68 -4.00
N THR A 232 31.19 16.42 -4.42
CA THR A 232 30.32 15.95 -5.49
C THR A 232 29.39 14.87 -4.97
N TYR A 233 28.15 14.90 -5.44
CA TYR A 233 27.17 13.87 -5.11
C TYR A 233 26.17 13.73 -6.25
N GLY A 234 25.70 12.52 -6.46
CA GLY A 234 24.80 12.23 -7.57
C GLY A 234 24.40 10.77 -7.65
N PRO A 235 23.44 10.45 -8.54
CA PRO A 235 23.01 9.08 -8.76
C PRO A 235 24.18 8.24 -9.29
N VAL A 236 24.30 7.00 -8.82
CA VAL A 236 25.33 6.06 -9.31
C VAL A 236 25.07 5.71 -10.78
N ALA A 237 23.78 5.57 -11.15
CA ALA A 237 23.34 5.35 -12.52
C ALA A 237 22.45 6.53 -12.94
N PRO A 238 22.89 7.36 -13.90
CA PRO A 238 22.13 8.53 -14.35
C PRO A 238 20.70 8.16 -14.78
N GLY A 239 19.72 8.96 -14.36
CA GLY A 239 18.31 8.78 -14.70
C GLY A 239 17.56 7.79 -13.81
N THR A 240 18.23 7.09 -12.89
CA THR A 240 17.53 6.21 -11.92
C THR A 240 16.77 6.97 -10.85
N GLU A 241 17.24 8.18 -10.54
CA GLU A 241 16.67 9.12 -9.58
C GLU A 241 15.41 9.83 -10.08
N THR A 242 15.15 9.81 -11.39
CA THR A 242 13.96 10.38 -12.00
C THR A 242 13.04 9.27 -12.49
N PHE A 243 11.78 9.25 -12.05
CA PHE A 243 10.84 8.19 -12.41
C PHE A 243 9.38 8.64 -12.24
N THR A 244 8.45 7.86 -12.78
CA THR A 244 7.01 7.98 -12.53
C THR A 244 6.52 6.66 -11.98
N LEU A 245 5.92 6.68 -10.78
CA LEU A 245 5.28 5.49 -10.23
C LEU A 245 3.90 5.31 -10.86
N GLN A 246 3.71 4.18 -11.54
CA GLN A 246 2.44 3.81 -12.15
C GLN A 246 1.62 2.96 -11.17
N PRO A 247 0.29 2.91 -11.28
CA PRO A 247 -0.56 2.07 -10.42
C PRO A 247 -0.13 0.60 -10.26
N PRO A 248 0.37 -0.12 -11.29
CA PRO A 248 0.88 -1.49 -11.12
C PRO A 248 2.28 -1.56 -10.49
N ASP A 249 3.07 -0.49 -10.56
CA ASP A 249 4.45 -0.42 -10.07
C ASP A 249 4.52 0.54 -8.87
N THR A 250 4.11 0.04 -7.71
CA THR A 250 4.03 0.83 -6.48
C THR A 250 5.40 1.07 -5.84
N ASN A 251 6.45 0.35 -6.27
CA ASN A 251 7.75 0.37 -5.62
C ASN A 251 8.86 0.69 -6.62
N ARG A 252 9.81 1.54 -6.19
CA ARG A 252 11.03 1.84 -6.94
C ARG A 252 12.24 1.48 -6.09
N ARG A 253 13.07 0.56 -6.59
CA ARG A 253 14.28 0.09 -5.91
C ARG A 253 15.52 0.44 -6.70
N GLY A 254 16.67 0.51 -6.02
CA GLY A 254 17.97 0.77 -6.63
C GLY A 254 18.19 2.22 -7.06
N VAL A 255 17.54 3.18 -6.38
CA VAL A 255 17.81 4.61 -6.58
C VAL A 255 19.06 4.99 -5.79
N ASP A 256 20.22 4.55 -6.27
CA ASP A 256 21.47 4.62 -5.52
C ASP A 256 22.22 5.93 -5.80
N PHE A 257 22.88 6.45 -4.75
CA PHE A 257 23.71 7.65 -4.82
C PHE A 257 25.14 7.40 -4.34
N ALA A 258 26.06 8.19 -4.84
CA ALA A 258 27.42 8.27 -4.31
C ALA A 258 27.74 9.71 -3.90
N VAL A 259 28.48 9.84 -2.80
CA VAL A 259 29.12 11.09 -2.37
C VAL A 259 30.63 10.91 -2.55
N GLY A 260 31.26 11.91 -3.15
CA GLY A 260 32.67 11.94 -3.51
C GLY A 260 33.17 13.38 -3.59
N PHE A 261 34.30 13.57 -4.24
CA PHE A 261 34.83 14.91 -4.52
C PHE A 261 35.43 14.96 -5.92
N ARG A 262 35.57 16.18 -6.45
CA ARG A 262 36.23 16.45 -7.73
C ARG A 262 37.33 17.47 -7.51
N VAL A 263 38.55 17.12 -7.91
CA VAL A 263 39.71 18.03 -7.87
C VAL A 263 39.53 19.11 -8.94
N LEU A 264 39.62 20.37 -8.53
CA LEU A 264 39.67 21.52 -9.42
C LEU A 264 41.09 21.60 -9.99
N ARG A 265 41.21 21.52 -11.31
CA ARG A 265 42.49 21.74 -12.01
C ARG A 265 42.58 23.18 -12.49
#